data_AF-A0A842UXG5-F1
#
_entry.id   AF-A0A842UXG5-F1
#
_cell.length_a   1.000
_cell.length_b   1.000
_cell.length_c   1.000
_cell.angle_alpha   90.00
_cell.angle_beta   90.00
_cell.angle_gamma   90.00
#
_symmetry.space_group_name_H-M   'P 1'
#
loop_
_entity.id
_entity.type
_entity.pdbx_description
1 polymer ?
#
loop_
_entity_poly.entity_id
_entity_poly.type
_entity_poly.pdbx_seq_one_letter_code
_entity_poly.pdbx_strand_id
1 'polypeptide(L)'
;MGQKTSISIDKKMLRNIGIAVAVLLVAWCAYAIFLNTNVPDDVPEYYSTEPESWIRHDIDYEQVNESVIDIEKATQGRSSADEIHQRYAVHEGIVGFYYYGAYKGETFQTAYVPEGIYNQSLELPHDEAEELLEDHIRMRISNVMHPGDGVIEGIIVARLEGVELSFHVFVDEDWKKQVKDTNIIIGENLQYEDSLSTQMFRYDQHKDGVYFQEVKGEMSWFRTNPRRAGVVVGNLTAHLVADENIQGKTVMVLR
;
A
#
# COMPACT_ATOMS: atom_id res chain seq x y z
N MET A 1 77.39 -23.82 -0.51
CA MET A 1 77.22 -24.62 0.72
C MET A 1 76.12 -23.99 1.55
N GLY A 2 74.97 -24.65 1.71
CA GLY A 2 73.86 -24.15 2.53
C GLY A 2 73.70 -25.03 3.77
N GLN A 3 73.90 -24.46 4.96
CA GLN A 3 73.56 -25.12 6.22
C GLN A 3 72.04 -25.18 6.37
N LYS A 4 71.47 -26.39 6.42
CA LYS A 4 70.08 -26.58 6.84
C LYS A 4 70.02 -26.53 8.36
N THR A 5 69.56 -25.42 8.92
CA THR A 5 69.16 -25.33 10.34
C THR A 5 67.86 -26.10 10.54
N SER A 6 67.96 -27.24 11.21
CA SER A 6 66.82 -28.03 11.68
C SER A 6 66.27 -27.42 12.97
N ILE A 7 65.11 -26.75 12.89
CA ILE A 7 64.40 -26.24 14.07
C ILE A 7 63.61 -27.39 14.70
N SER A 8 64.06 -27.84 15.87
CA SER A 8 63.33 -28.82 16.70
C SER A 8 62.23 -28.09 17.48
N ILE A 9 60.98 -28.23 17.06
CA ILE A 9 59.84 -27.68 17.81
C ILE A 9 59.50 -28.61 18.97
N ASP A 10 59.55 -28.10 20.20
CA ASP A 10 59.21 -28.83 21.42
C ASP A 10 57.72 -29.23 21.40
N LYS A 11 57.44 -30.52 21.67
CA LYS A 11 56.07 -31.04 21.78
C LYS A 11 55.24 -30.29 22.83
N LYS A 12 55.88 -29.78 23.88
CA LYS A 12 55.21 -28.95 24.91
C LYS A 12 54.76 -27.61 24.34
N MET A 13 55.55 -27.01 23.45
CA MET A 13 55.21 -25.78 22.74
C MET A 13 54.04 -25.99 21.78
N LEU A 14 54.06 -27.08 21.00
CA LEU A 14 52.94 -27.46 20.12
C LEU A 14 51.63 -27.68 20.89
N ARG A 15 51.69 -28.34 22.04
CA ARG A 15 50.51 -28.55 22.89
C ARG A 15 49.92 -27.23 23.41
N ASN A 16 50.77 -26.32 23.86
CA ASN A 16 50.32 -25.02 24.37
C ASN A 16 49.72 -24.15 23.25
N ILE A 17 50.29 -24.20 22.04
CA ILE A 17 49.72 -23.54 20.86
C ILE A 17 48.34 -24.12 20.53
N GLY A 18 48.20 -25.45 20.54
CA GLY A 18 46.91 -26.10 20.29
C GLY A 18 45.82 -25.69 21.30
N ILE A 19 46.16 -25.60 22.58
CA ILE A 19 45.24 -25.13 23.62
C ILE A 19 44.86 -23.66 23.40
N ALA A 20 45.82 -22.79 23.10
CA ALA A 20 45.55 -21.37 22.86
C ALA A 20 44.61 -21.16 21.66
N VAL A 21 44.83 -21.89 20.56
CA VAL A 21 43.97 -21.86 19.38
C VAL A 21 42.55 -22.34 19.71
N ALA A 22 42.41 -23.41 20.49
CA ALA A 22 41.10 -23.92 20.89
C ALA A 22 40.31 -22.90 21.73
N VAL A 23 40.97 -22.23 22.68
CA VAL A 23 40.34 -21.18 23.50
C VAL A 23 39.89 -20.00 22.64
N LEU A 24 40.72 -19.57 21.70
CA LEU A 24 40.37 -18.48 20.77
C LEU A 24 39.19 -18.85 19.88
N LEU A 25 39.12 -20.09 19.40
CA LEU A 25 37.97 -20.57 18.62
C LEU A 25 36.68 -20.58 19.44
N VAL A 26 36.73 -21.04 20.70
CA VAL A 26 35.56 -21.02 21.59
C VAL A 26 35.10 -19.58 21.86
N ALA A 27 36.03 -18.67 22.15
CA ALA A 27 35.72 -17.26 22.35
C ALA A 27 35.12 -16.62 21.08
N TRP A 28 35.63 -16.97 19.90
CA TRP A 28 35.11 -16.48 18.62
C TRP A 28 33.70 -17.02 18.34
N CYS A 29 33.43 -18.30 18.57
CA CYS A 29 32.10 -18.88 18.45
C CYS A 29 31.11 -18.23 19.44
N ALA A 30 31.50 -18.02 20.69
CA ALA A 30 30.68 -17.35 21.68
C ALA A 30 30.35 -15.90 21.28
N TYR A 31 31.34 -15.18 20.73
CA TYR A 31 31.15 -13.83 20.21
C TYR A 31 30.23 -13.80 18.98
N ALA A 32 30.38 -14.74 18.05
CA ALA A 32 29.49 -14.87 16.90
C ALA A 32 28.03 -15.16 17.31
N ILE A 33 27.83 -16.04 18.29
CA ILE A 33 26.49 -16.29 18.86
C ILE A 33 25.95 -15.02 19.52
N PHE A 34 26.77 -14.34 20.34
CA PHE A 34 26.37 -13.11 21.02
C PHE A 34 25.94 -12.01 20.03
N LEU A 35 26.65 -11.84 18.91
CA LEU A 35 26.27 -10.89 17.86
C LEU A 35 24.97 -11.28 17.16
N ASN A 36 24.68 -12.58 17.00
CA ASN A 36 23.45 -13.05 16.38
C ASN A 36 22.23 -13.02 17.30
N THR A 37 22.42 -13.11 18.62
CA THR A 37 21.31 -13.13 19.59
C THR A 37 20.99 -11.77 20.20
N ASN A 38 21.90 -10.80 20.10
CA ASN A 38 21.72 -9.44 20.64
C ASN A 38 21.65 -8.39 19.51
N VAL A 39 21.17 -8.78 18.33
CA VAL A 39 20.64 -7.78 17.41
C VAL A 39 19.47 -7.13 18.16
N PRO A 40 19.51 -5.81 18.46
CA PRO A 40 18.39 -5.15 19.10
C PRO A 40 17.16 -5.34 18.23
N ASP A 41 16.08 -5.90 18.78
CA ASP A 41 14.79 -6.03 18.09
C ASP A 41 14.19 -4.67 17.67
N ASP A 42 14.73 -3.58 18.20
CA ASP A 42 14.42 -2.21 17.78
C ASP A 42 15.36 -1.73 16.67
N VAL A 43 15.30 -2.37 15.50
CA VAL A 43 15.45 -1.56 14.28
C VAL A 43 14.11 -0.86 14.14
N PRO A 44 14.01 0.48 14.29
CA PRO A 44 12.77 1.16 13.93
C PRO A 44 12.47 0.77 12.48
N GLU A 45 11.45 -0.05 12.27
CA GLU A 45 10.97 -0.46 10.95
C GLU A 45 10.37 0.79 10.30
N TYR A 46 11.25 1.67 9.82
CA TYR A 46 10.86 2.85 9.07
C TYR A 46 10.06 2.46 7.83
N TYR A 47 10.33 1.27 7.29
CA TYR A 47 9.59 0.64 6.20
C TYR A 47 9.30 -0.80 6.58
N SER A 48 8.03 -1.19 6.52
CA SER A 48 7.58 -2.56 6.79
C SER A 48 6.98 -3.15 5.52
N THR A 49 7.08 -4.47 5.35
CA THR A 49 6.46 -5.18 4.23
C THR A 49 5.03 -5.63 4.52
N GLU A 50 4.57 -5.48 5.77
CA GLU A 50 3.27 -5.98 6.23
C GLU A 50 2.20 -4.87 6.15
N PRO A 51 1.10 -5.06 5.39
CA PRO A 51 0.09 -4.02 5.20
C PRO A 51 -0.57 -3.52 6.48
N GLU A 52 -0.73 -4.39 7.48
CA GLU A 52 -1.29 -4.02 8.80
C GLU A 52 -0.46 -2.96 9.53
N SER A 53 0.84 -2.90 9.26
CA SER A 53 1.74 -1.91 9.87
C SER A 53 1.62 -0.52 9.22
N TRP A 54 1.05 -0.44 8.01
CA TRP A 54 0.86 0.81 7.28
C TRP A 54 -0.40 1.54 7.72
N ILE A 55 -1.33 0.85 8.37
CA ILE A 55 -2.54 1.45 8.95
C ILE A 55 -2.16 1.99 10.34
N ARG A 56 -2.10 3.32 10.47
CA ARG A 56 -1.82 4.03 11.72
C ARG A 56 -3.11 4.59 12.29
N HIS A 57 -3.15 4.76 13.60
CA HIS A 57 -4.17 5.56 14.25
C HIS A 57 -3.57 6.94 14.44
N ASP A 58 -4.27 7.97 13.96
CA ASP A 58 -4.02 9.29 14.50
C ASP A 58 -4.81 9.37 15.81
N ILE A 59 -4.11 9.46 16.93
CA ILE A 59 -4.75 9.57 18.23
C ILE A 59 -4.98 11.06 18.45
N ASP A 60 -5.92 11.64 17.72
CA ASP A 60 -6.45 12.93 18.12
C ASP A 60 -7.40 12.72 19.30
N TYR A 61 -7.39 13.66 20.25
CA TYR A 61 -8.05 13.51 21.56
C TYR A 61 -9.59 13.46 21.47
N GLU A 62 -10.16 13.62 20.27
CA GLU A 62 -11.58 13.66 19.98
C GLU A 62 -12.08 12.37 19.29
N GLN A 63 -12.12 11.24 20.01
CA GLN A 63 -13.01 10.05 19.84
C GLN A 63 -13.36 9.47 18.44
N VAL A 64 -12.80 9.94 17.33
CA VAL A 64 -13.03 9.35 16.01
C VAL A 64 -11.97 8.30 15.78
N ASN A 65 -12.38 7.07 15.49
CA ASN A 65 -11.47 5.99 15.10
C ASN A 65 -10.95 6.28 13.69
N GLU A 66 -10.00 7.22 13.59
CA GLU A 66 -9.35 7.58 12.35
C GLU A 66 -8.22 6.58 12.05
N SER A 67 -8.27 5.98 10.87
CA SER A 67 -7.25 5.09 10.34
C SER A 67 -6.56 5.75 9.15
N VAL A 68 -5.26 5.97 9.25
CA VAL A 68 -4.45 6.60 8.20
C VAL A 68 -3.55 5.56 7.54
N ILE A 69 -3.68 5.42 6.22
CA ILE A 69 -2.81 4.62 5.36
C ILE A 69 -1.51 5.39 5.12
N ASP A 70 -0.41 4.87 5.65
CA ASP A 70 0.93 5.41 5.46
C ASP A 70 1.49 4.97 4.10
N ILE A 71 1.24 5.79 3.07
CA ILE A 71 1.67 5.54 1.69
C ILE A 71 3.20 5.52 1.57
N GLU A 72 3.90 6.32 2.36
CA GLU A 72 5.36 6.34 2.37
C GLU A 72 5.89 4.98 2.83
N LYS A 73 5.35 4.44 3.94
CA LYS A 73 5.67 3.07 4.39
C LYS A 73 5.28 2.01 3.37
N ALA A 74 4.06 2.07 2.84
CA ALA A 74 3.54 1.11 1.86
C ALA A 74 4.39 1.04 0.57
N THR A 75 5.12 2.12 0.26
CA THR A 75 5.95 2.23 -0.94
C THR A 75 7.43 2.33 -0.66
N GLN A 76 7.86 2.07 0.58
CA GLN A 76 9.26 2.15 1.00
C GLN A 76 9.92 3.51 0.70
N GLY A 77 9.16 4.60 0.84
CA GLY A 77 9.60 5.97 0.56
C GLY A 77 9.81 6.28 -0.92
N ARG A 78 9.37 5.40 -1.83
CA ARG A 78 9.56 5.57 -3.28
C ARG A 78 8.47 6.39 -3.94
N SER A 79 7.33 6.55 -3.27
CA SER A 79 6.22 7.34 -3.77
C SER A 79 5.81 8.44 -2.80
N SER A 80 5.27 9.50 -3.38
CA SER A 80 4.43 10.47 -2.68
C SER A 80 3.03 10.42 -3.25
N ALA A 81 2.03 10.75 -2.44
CA ALA A 81 0.66 10.89 -2.92
C ALA A 81 0.04 12.20 -2.42
N ASP A 82 -0.85 12.73 -3.25
CA ASP A 82 -1.81 13.78 -2.90
C ASP A 82 -3.23 13.20 -3.09
N GLU A 83 -4.26 14.03 -2.89
CA GLU A 83 -5.67 13.58 -2.97
C GLU A 83 -6.06 12.99 -4.34
N ILE A 84 -5.34 13.35 -5.42
CA ILE A 84 -5.72 13.03 -6.79
C ILE A 84 -4.67 12.18 -7.52
N HIS A 85 -3.45 12.06 -6.99
CA HIS A 85 -2.38 11.30 -7.61
C HIS A 85 -1.45 10.58 -6.64
N GLN A 86 -0.87 9.49 -7.10
CA GLN A 86 0.36 8.91 -6.56
C GLN A 86 1.49 9.06 -7.57
N ARG A 87 2.69 9.47 -7.13
CA ARG A 87 3.83 9.75 -8.00
C ARG A 87 5.09 9.01 -7.55
N TYR A 88 5.86 8.57 -8.53
CA TYR A 88 7.15 7.90 -8.39
C TYR A 88 8.22 8.63 -9.18
N ALA A 89 9.36 8.90 -8.55
CA ALA A 89 10.57 9.31 -9.25
C ALA A 89 11.34 8.06 -9.69
N VAL A 90 11.39 7.81 -11.00
CA VAL A 90 12.13 6.70 -11.61
C VAL A 90 13.27 7.24 -12.47
N HIS A 91 14.24 6.39 -12.84
CA HIS A 91 15.41 6.83 -13.63
C HIS A 91 15.03 7.52 -14.95
N GLU A 92 13.92 7.10 -15.56
CA GLU A 92 13.44 7.58 -16.86
C GLU A 92 12.46 8.77 -16.76
N GLY A 93 12.11 9.23 -15.55
CA GLY A 93 11.18 10.35 -15.36
C GLY A 93 10.27 10.21 -14.13
N ILE A 94 9.07 10.79 -14.23
CA ILE A 94 8.04 10.69 -13.20
C ILE A 94 6.93 9.78 -13.70
N VAL A 95 6.61 8.76 -12.92
CA VAL A 95 5.45 7.90 -13.12
C VAL A 95 4.34 8.40 -12.20
N GLY A 96 3.15 8.65 -12.75
CA GLY A 96 2.00 9.15 -12.01
C GLY A 96 0.79 8.26 -12.22
N PHE A 97 0.11 7.92 -11.13
CA PHE A 97 -1.18 7.26 -11.11
C PHE A 97 -2.24 8.25 -10.62
N TYR A 98 -3.44 8.19 -11.18
CA TYR A 98 -4.53 9.13 -10.98
C TYR A 98 -5.73 8.41 -10.37
N TYR A 99 -6.27 8.98 -9.31
CA TYR A 99 -7.46 8.49 -8.64
C TYR A 99 -8.74 9.01 -9.30
N TYR A 100 -9.73 8.14 -9.44
CA TYR A 100 -11.08 8.49 -9.84
C TYR A 100 -12.09 7.61 -9.13
N GLY A 101 -13.29 8.12 -8.90
CA GLY A 101 -14.39 7.37 -8.31
C GLY A 101 -15.68 7.53 -9.10
N ALA A 102 -16.62 6.64 -8.83
CA ALA A 102 -18.02 6.90 -9.10
C ALA A 102 -18.89 6.39 -7.97
N TYR A 103 -19.90 7.16 -7.59
CA TYR A 103 -20.89 6.77 -6.60
C TYR A 103 -22.25 6.66 -7.28
N LYS A 104 -22.80 5.44 -7.31
CA LYS A 104 -24.05 5.12 -8.03
C LYS A 104 -24.06 5.58 -9.50
N GLY A 105 -22.90 5.60 -10.15
CA GLY A 105 -22.69 6.00 -11.54
C GLY A 105 -22.30 7.46 -11.77
N GLU A 106 -22.35 8.31 -10.74
CA GLU A 106 -21.90 9.70 -10.81
C GLU A 106 -20.40 9.78 -10.51
N THR A 107 -19.61 10.31 -11.45
CA THR A 107 -18.14 10.33 -11.34
C THR A 107 -17.63 11.48 -10.49
N PHE A 108 -16.55 11.26 -9.74
CA PHE A 108 -15.85 12.27 -8.94
C PHE A 108 -14.34 11.99 -8.89
N GLN A 109 -13.55 12.95 -8.37
CA GLN A 109 -12.11 12.79 -8.19
C GLN A 109 -11.75 12.37 -6.76
N THR A 110 -12.06 13.22 -5.78
CA THR A 110 -11.67 13.02 -4.38
C THR A 110 -12.84 12.59 -3.51
N ALA A 111 -13.93 13.35 -3.53
CA ALA A 111 -15.14 13.06 -2.77
C ALA A 111 -16.40 13.22 -3.62
N TYR A 112 -17.42 12.43 -3.31
CA TYR A 112 -18.76 12.57 -3.86
C TYR A 112 -19.69 13.24 -2.85
N VAL A 113 -20.24 14.38 -3.26
CA VAL A 113 -21.33 15.08 -2.60
C VAL A 113 -22.51 15.16 -3.57
N PRO A 114 -23.77 14.92 -3.14
CA PRO A 114 -24.93 15.04 -4.02
C PRO A 114 -25.03 16.43 -4.65
N GLU A 115 -25.37 16.50 -5.94
CA GLU A 115 -25.42 17.75 -6.72
C GLU A 115 -26.30 18.84 -6.06
N GLY A 116 -27.43 18.46 -5.48
CA GLY A 116 -28.31 19.39 -4.77
C GLY A 116 -27.63 20.07 -3.57
N ILE A 117 -26.78 19.35 -2.84
CA ILE A 117 -26.01 19.89 -1.72
C ILE A 117 -24.87 20.78 -2.22
N TYR A 118 -24.17 20.35 -3.27
CA TYR A 118 -23.14 21.17 -3.90
C TYR A 118 -23.69 22.51 -4.41
N ASN A 119 -24.87 22.51 -5.05
CA ASN A 119 -25.48 23.75 -5.52
C ASN A 119 -25.89 24.67 -4.36
N GLN A 120 -26.34 24.10 -3.23
CA GLN A 120 -26.65 24.86 -2.04
C GLN A 120 -25.39 25.51 -1.43
N SER A 121 -24.25 24.82 -1.43
CA SER A 121 -23.00 25.34 -0.84
C SER A 121 -22.46 26.56 -1.59
N LEU A 122 -22.76 26.72 -2.89
CA LEU A 122 -22.36 27.89 -3.69
C LEU A 122 -23.03 29.20 -3.23
N GLU A 123 -24.10 29.13 -2.45
CA GLU A 123 -24.83 30.28 -1.93
C GLU A 123 -24.42 30.67 -0.50
N LEU A 124 -23.56 29.87 0.15
CA LEU A 124 -23.15 30.05 1.53
C LEU A 124 -21.77 30.74 1.67
N PRO A 125 -21.47 31.35 2.83
CA PRO A 125 -20.10 31.70 3.20
C PRO A 125 -19.18 30.49 3.18
N HIS A 126 -17.87 30.70 2.99
CA HIS A 126 -16.89 29.62 2.81
C HIS A 126 -16.93 28.57 3.93
N ASP A 127 -16.90 29.00 5.19
CA ASP A 127 -16.85 28.11 6.35
C ASP A 127 -18.15 27.27 6.47
N GLU A 128 -19.32 27.88 6.24
CA GLU A 128 -20.61 27.17 6.25
C GLU A 128 -20.76 26.22 5.04
N ALA A 129 -20.17 26.57 3.91
CA ALA A 129 -20.15 25.71 2.72
C ALA A 129 -19.28 24.47 2.95
N GLU A 130 -18.13 24.62 3.61
CA GLU A 130 -17.24 23.51 3.95
C GLU A 130 -17.91 22.53 4.91
N GLU A 131 -18.51 23.03 6.00
CA GLU A 131 -19.28 22.23 6.95
C GLU A 131 -20.43 21.47 6.26
N LEU A 132 -21.21 22.16 5.41
CA LEU A 132 -22.30 21.54 4.67
C LEU A 132 -21.82 20.42 3.74
N LEU A 133 -20.71 20.64 3.03
CA LEU A 133 -20.17 19.65 2.10
C LEU A 133 -19.68 18.41 2.86
N GLU A 134 -18.90 18.61 3.92
CA GLU A 134 -18.33 17.54 4.74
C GLU A 134 -19.42 16.63 5.33
N ASP A 135 -20.48 17.22 5.91
CA ASP A 135 -21.64 16.50 6.45
C ASP A 135 -22.40 15.64 5.43
N HIS A 136 -22.20 15.88 4.13
CA HIS A 136 -22.95 15.26 3.05
C HIS A 136 -22.10 14.43 2.09
N ILE A 137 -20.81 14.24 2.38
CA ILE A 137 -19.97 13.30 1.65
C ILE A 137 -20.59 11.90 1.78
N ARG A 138 -20.68 11.18 0.65
CA ARG A 138 -21.16 9.78 0.63
C ARG A 138 -20.06 8.79 0.29
N MET A 139 -19.02 9.27 -0.37
CA MET A 139 -17.88 8.47 -0.74
C MET A 139 -16.65 9.36 -0.86
N ARG A 140 -15.51 8.86 -0.41
CA ARG A 140 -14.22 9.56 -0.50
C ARG A 140 -13.12 8.57 -0.93
N ILE A 141 -12.21 9.06 -1.77
CA ILE A 141 -10.95 8.38 -2.09
C ILE A 141 -9.86 9.14 -1.35
N SER A 142 -9.36 8.55 -0.27
CA SER A 142 -8.39 9.19 0.63
C SER A 142 -7.57 8.14 1.37
N ASN A 143 -6.38 8.53 1.81
CA ASN A 143 -5.57 7.72 2.70
C ASN A 143 -6.02 7.83 4.17
N VAL A 144 -6.98 8.69 4.48
CA VAL A 144 -7.64 8.79 5.78
C VAL A 144 -9.00 8.09 5.70
N MET A 145 -9.30 7.24 6.69
CA MET A 145 -10.53 6.47 6.77
C MET A 145 -11.14 6.54 8.16
N HIS A 146 -12.47 6.57 8.25
CA HIS A 146 -13.26 6.62 9.47
C HIS A 146 -14.28 5.47 9.51
N PRO A 147 -13.83 4.24 9.80
CA PRO A 147 -14.70 3.08 9.72
C PRO A 147 -15.93 3.20 10.63
N GLY A 148 -17.13 3.27 10.03
CA GLY A 148 -18.40 3.30 10.75
C GLY A 148 -19.11 4.65 10.80
N ASP A 149 -18.62 5.70 10.13
CA ASP A 149 -19.26 7.01 10.04
C ASP A 149 -20.39 7.09 8.97
N GLY A 150 -20.48 6.07 8.11
CA GLY A 150 -21.45 5.97 7.03
C GLY A 150 -20.96 6.48 5.67
N VAL A 151 -19.74 7.00 5.57
CA VAL A 151 -19.07 7.39 4.33
C VAL A 151 -18.31 6.19 3.76
N ILE A 152 -18.46 5.93 2.47
CA ILE A 152 -17.70 4.84 1.82
C ILE A 152 -16.29 5.35 1.52
N GLU A 153 -15.27 4.73 2.11
CA GLU A 153 -13.88 5.20 1.95
C GLU A 153 -12.96 4.09 1.42
N GLY A 154 -12.00 4.50 0.59
CA GLY A 154 -11.03 3.57 0.02
C GLY A 154 -9.85 4.28 -0.63
N ILE A 155 -8.74 3.55 -0.79
CA ILE A 155 -7.59 3.98 -1.59
C ILE A 155 -6.91 2.78 -2.25
N ILE A 156 -6.32 2.98 -3.42
CA ILE A 156 -5.48 1.99 -4.10
C ILE A 156 -4.05 2.51 -4.09
N VAL A 157 -3.13 1.83 -3.42
CA VAL A 157 -1.72 2.21 -3.40
C VAL A 157 -0.96 1.32 -4.38
N ALA A 158 -0.51 1.88 -5.51
CA ALA A 158 0.45 1.21 -6.35
C ALA A 158 1.80 1.12 -5.61
N ARG A 159 2.49 -0.01 -5.71
CA ARG A 159 3.85 -0.25 -5.20
C ARG A 159 4.75 -0.70 -6.34
N LEU A 160 5.85 0.00 -6.53
CA LEU A 160 6.84 -0.29 -7.57
C LEU A 160 8.15 -0.84 -6.98
N GLU A 161 8.43 -2.11 -7.27
CA GLU A 161 9.68 -2.78 -6.93
C GLU A 161 10.43 -3.29 -8.15
N GLY A 162 11.31 -2.44 -8.69
CA GLY A 162 12.07 -2.76 -9.90
C GLY A 162 11.17 -2.87 -11.12
N VAL A 163 10.84 -4.10 -11.52
CA VAL A 163 9.90 -4.39 -12.63
C VAL A 163 8.56 -4.93 -12.13
N GLU A 164 8.43 -5.16 -10.83
CA GLU A 164 7.19 -5.65 -10.21
C GLU A 164 6.31 -4.47 -9.84
N LEU A 165 5.04 -4.56 -10.22
CA LEU A 165 3.99 -3.62 -9.87
C LEU A 165 2.94 -4.38 -9.07
N SER A 166 2.66 -3.96 -7.85
CA SER A 166 1.50 -4.45 -7.09
C SER A 166 0.61 -3.30 -6.68
N PHE A 167 -0.66 -3.59 -6.44
CA PHE A 167 -1.63 -2.61 -5.96
C PHE A 167 -2.21 -3.12 -4.65
N HIS A 168 -2.17 -2.27 -3.64
CA HIS A 168 -2.71 -2.54 -2.33
C HIS A 168 -4.01 -1.79 -2.23
N VAL A 169 -5.11 -2.53 -2.23
CA VAL A 169 -6.45 -1.97 -2.16
C VAL A 169 -6.86 -1.93 -0.70
N PHE A 170 -7.19 -0.73 -0.21
CA PHE A 170 -7.74 -0.50 1.12
C PHE A 170 -9.18 -0.02 0.98
N VAL A 171 -10.08 -0.61 1.76
CA VAL A 171 -11.48 -0.17 1.86
C VAL A 171 -11.92 -0.24 3.32
N ASP A 172 -12.79 0.66 3.72
CA ASP A 172 -13.26 0.74 5.10
C ASP A 172 -14.45 -0.20 5.40
N GLU A 173 -14.96 -0.15 6.63
CA GLU A 173 -16.08 -0.97 7.07
C GLU A 173 -17.40 -0.56 6.41
N ASP A 174 -17.60 0.72 6.11
CA ASP A 174 -18.81 1.19 5.46
C ASP A 174 -18.84 0.83 3.97
N TRP A 175 -17.70 0.76 3.30
CA TRP A 175 -17.59 0.10 2.00
C TRP A 175 -18.13 -1.33 2.07
N LYS A 176 -17.66 -2.15 3.00
CA LYS A 176 -18.08 -3.56 3.14
C LYS A 176 -19.60 -3.69 3.36
N LYS A 177 -20.19 -2.80 4.17
CA LYS A 177 -21.63 -2.81 4.47
C LYS A 177 -22.47 -2.36 3.28
N GLN A 178 -22.02 -1.35 2.53
CA GLN A 178 -22.83 -0.66 1.52
C GLN A 178 -22.57 -1.15 0.08
N VAL A 179 -21.36 -1.60 -0.23
CA VAL A 179 -20.94 -2.07 -1.57
C VAL A 179 -20.85 -3.59 -1.56
N LYS A 180 -21.95 -4.24 -1.94
CA LYS A 180 -22.01 -5.71 -2.09
C LYS A 180 -21.23 -6.17 -3.31
N ASP A 181 -20.68 -7.38 -3.23
CA ASP A 181 -19.99 -8.06 -4.33
C ASP A 181 -18.82 -7.24 -4.90
N THR A 182 -18.00 -6.67 -4.01
CA THR A 182 -16.80 -5.90 -4.41
C THR A 182 -15.81 -6.80 -5.13
N ASN A 183 -15.49 -6.43 -6.37
CA ASN A 183 -14.47 -7.06 -7.19
C ASN A 183 -13.28 -6.11 -7.35
N ILE A 184 -12.10 -6.70 -7.51
CA ILE A 184 -10.90 -6.03 -8.01
C ILE A 184 -10.71 -6.50 -9.45
N ILE A 185 -10.77 -5.56 -10.38
CA ILE A 185 -10.60 -5.76 -11.81
C ILE A 185 -9.35 -5.02 -12.25
N ILE A 186 -8.45 -5.71 -12.92
CA ILE A 186 -7.14 -5.19 -13.28
C ILE A 186 -6.81 -5.59 -14.72
N GLY A 187 -6.19 -4.70 -15.49
CA GLY A 187 -5.78 -5.05 -16.85
C GLY A 187 -4.97 -3.99 -17.58
N GLU A 188 -4.44 -4.41 -18.72
CA GLU A 188 -3.67 -3.58 -19.66
C GLU A 188 -4.51 -2.53 -20.38
N ASN A 189 -5.77 -2.86 -20.60
CA ASN A 189 -6.71 -1.99 -21.27
C ASN A 189 -8.12 -2.26 -20.74
N LEU A 190 -8.59 -1.36 -19.87
CA LEU A 190 -9.91 -1.43 -19.27
C LEU A 190 -11.06 -1.46 -20.29
N GLN A 191 -10.81 -1.16 -21.57
CA GLN A 191 -11.79 -1.22 -22.67
C GLN A 191 -11.83 -2.57 -23.42
N TYR A 192 -10.99 -3.54 -23.06
CA TYR A 192 -10.96 -4.87 -23.67
C TYR A 192 -11.10 -5.95 -22.61
N GLU A 193 -12.27 -6.59 -22.55
CA GLU A 193 -12.62 -7.61 -21.56
C GLU A 193 -11.60 -8.76 -21.47
N ASP A 194 -11.08 -9.23 -22.61
CA ASP A 194 -10.07 -10.30 -22.67
C ASP A 194 -8.73 -9.92 -22.01
N SER A 195 -8.49 -8.63 -21.75
CA SER A 195 -7.29 -8.15 -21.05
C SER A 195 -7.50 -7.98 -19.54
N LEU A 196 -8.69 -8.29 -19.03
CA LEU A 196 -9.06 -8.06 -17.63
C LEU A 196 -8.95 -9.33 -16.81
N SER A 197 -8.24 -9.23 -15.69
CA SER A 197 -8.30 -10.21 -14.60
C SER A 197 -9.27 -9.72 -13.54
N THR A 198 -10.13 -10.60 -13.04
CA THR A 198 -11.11 -10.29 -12.00
C THR A 198 -10.92 -11.21 -10.81
N GLN A 199 -10.96 -10.64 -9.62
CA GLN A 199 -11.02 -11.39 -8.37
C GLN A 199 -11.99 -10.73 -7.40
N MET A 200 -12.65 -11.52 -6.56
CA MET A 200 -13.50 -11.01 -5.50
C MET A 200 -12.64 -10.47 -4.35
N PHE A 201 -13.05 -9.33 -3.77
CA PHE A 201 -12.44 -8.79 -2.57
C PHE A 201 -12.83 -9.65 -1.36
N ARG A 202 -11.86 -10.12 -0.57
CA ARG A 202 -12.07 -11.19 0.41
C ARG A 202 -12.43 -10.70 1.81
N TYR A 203 -12.13 -9.45 2.16
CA TYR A 203 -12.39 -8.88 3.49
C TYR A 203 -11.83 -9.73 4.67
N ASP A 204 -10.81 -10.54 4.41
CA ASP A 204 -10.20 -11.46 5.37
C ASP A 204 -9.07 -10.81 6.15
N GLN A 205 -8.27 -9.98 5.48
CA GLN A 205 -7.21 -9.21 6.12
C GLN A 205 -7.70 -7.81 6.46
N HIS A 206 -7.62 -7.44 7.74
CA HIS A 206 -8.11 -6.16 8.21
C HIS A 206 -7.42 -5.71 9.49
N LYS A 207 -7.46 -4.40 9.74
CA LYS A 207 -7.06 -3.78 10.99
C LYS A 207 -7.98 -2.61 11.27
N ASP A 208 -8.58 -2.61 12.46
CA ASP A 208 -9.39 -1.50 12.98
C ASP A 208 -10.50 -1.02 12.02
N GLY A 209 -11.17 -1.96 11.34
CA GLY A 209 -12.26 -1.66 10.40
C GLY A 209 -11.81 -1.33 8.97
N VAL A 210 -10.50 -1.26 8.72
CA VAL A 210 -9.94 -1.13 7.37
C VAL A 210 -9.51 -2.49 6.85
N TYR A 211 -10.01 -2.88 5.68
CA TYR A 211 -9.70 -4.12 4.99
C TYR A 211 -8.66 -3.89 3.90
N PHE A 212 -7.78 -4.87 3.68
CA PHE A 212 -6.76 -4.77 2.64
C PHE A 212 -6.67 -6.02 1.77
N GLN A 213 -6.31 -5.83 0.51
CA GLN A 213 -5.97 -6.92 -0.41
C GLN A 213 -4.93 -6.46 -1.42
N GLU A 214 -3.86 -7.25 -1.56
CA GLU A 214 -2.85 -7.06 -2.60
C GLU A 214 -3.30 -7.73 -3.91
N VAL A 215 -3.07 -7.03 -5.03
CA VAL A 215 -3.06 -7.61 -6.37
C VAL A 215 -1.75 -7.35 -7.07
N LYS A 216 -1.22 -8.37 -7.74
CA LYS A 216 -0.08 -8.21 -8.62
C LYS A 216 -0.55 -7.73 -10.00
N GLY A 217 0.11 -6.70 -10.51
CA GLY A 217 0.03 -6.27 -11.90
C GLY A 217 1.33 -6.53 -12.63
N GLU A 218 1.37 -6.22 -13.92
CA GLU A 218 2.62 -6.24 -14.68
C GLU A 218 3.00 -4.82 -15.12
N MET A 219 4.30 -4.51 -15.05
CA MET A 219 4.82 -3.20 -15.46
C MET A 219 4.72 -2.93 -16.97
N SER A 220 4.61 -3.99 -17.78
CA SER A 220 4.38 -3.92 -19.23
C SER A 220 3.19 -3.04 -19.58
N TRP A 221 2.16 -3.02 -18.72
CA TRP A 221 0.89 -2.35 -18.94
C TRP A 221 1.04 -0.84 -18.90
N PHE A 222 1.74 -0.35 -17.87
CA PHE A 222 2.04 1.07 -17.69
C PHE A 222 2.87 1.62 -18.86
N ARG A 223 3.79 0.81 -19.39
CA ARG A 223 4.63 1.21 -20.53
C ARG A 223 3.87 1.26 -21.85
N THR A 224 2.86 0.42 -22.01
CA THR A 224 2.15 0.26 -23.29
C THR A 224 1.03 1.29 -23.44
N ASN A 225 0.21 1.47 -22.41
CA ASN A 225 -0.90 2.41 -22.46
C ASN A 225 -1.36 2.88 -21.07
N PRO A 226 -0.62 3.81 -20.43
CA PRO A 226 -0.89 4.22 -19.05
C PRO A 226 -2.25 4.91 -18.88
N ARG A 227 -2.92 5.34 -19.95
CA ARG A 227 -4.26 5.93 -19.88
C ARG A 227 -5.39 4.91 -19.86
N ARG A 228 -5.11 3.68 -20.29
CA ARG A 228 -6.11 2.60 -20.45
C ARG A 228 -5.88 1.44 -19.51
N ALA A 229 -4.66 1.26 -19.02
CA ALA A 229 -4.39 0.31 -17.94
C ALA A 229 -4.90 0.86 -16.60
N GLY A 230 -5.11 -0.02 -15.64
CA GLY A 230 -5.44 0.41 -14.28
C GLY A 230 -6.01 -0.71 -13.41
N VAL A 231 -6.40 -0.31 -12.21
CA VAL A 231 -7.15 -1.12 -11.26
C VAL A 231 -8.48 -0.45 -10.98
N VAL A 232 -9.54 -1.23 -11.04
CA VAL A 232 -10.90 -0.83 -10.71
C VAL A 232 -11.39 -1.70 -9.55
N VAL A 233 -11.92 -1.06 -8.52
CA VAL A 233 -12.45 -1.72 -7.32
C VAL A 233 -13.89 -1.27 -7.11
N GLY A 234 -14.83 -2.21 -7.03
CA GLY A 234 -16.24 -1.86 -6.85
C GLY A 234 -17.21 -2.99 -7.16
N ASN A 235 -18.51 -2.69 -7.16
CA ASN A 235 -19.59 -3.66 -7.43
C ASN A 235 -19.84 -3.87 -8.94
N LEU A 236 -18.77 -4.20 -9.67
CA LEU A 236 -18.73 -4.33 -11.14
C LEU A 236 -18.25 -5.71 -11.58
N THR A 237 -18.44 -6.00 -12.86
CA THR A 237 -17.82 -7.14 -13.56
C THR A 237 -16.86 -6.62 -14.63
N ALA A 238 -15.94 -7.47 -15.11
CA ALA A 238 -15.03 -7.13 -16.22
C ALA A 238 -15.78 -6.59 -17.45
N HIS A 239 -16.87 -7.25 -17.83
CA HIS A 239 -17.73 -6.84 -18.94
C HIS A 239 -18.24 -5.40 -18.78
N LEU A 240 -18.73 -5.03 -17.59
CA LEU A 240 -19.23 -3.67 -17.33
C LEU A 240 -18.12 -2.62 -17.36
N VAL A 241 -16.90 -2.98 -16.95
CA VAL A 241 -15.73 -2.10 -17.05
C VAL A 241 -15.36 -1.88 -18.53
N ALA A 242 -15.32 -2.94 -19.33
CA ALA A 242 -15.04 -2.88 -20.76
C ALA A 242 -16.04 -2.03 -21.55
N ASP A 243 -17.32 -2.12 -21.18
CA ASP A 243 -18.40 -1.34 -21.79
C ASP A 243 -18.54 0.09 -21.21
N GLU A 244 -17.67 0.48 -20.28
CA GLU A 244 -17.73 1.77 -19.55
C GLU A 244 -19.11 2.00 -18.87
N ASN A 245 -19.82 0.93 -18.52
CA ASN A 245 -21.15 0.98 -17.94
C ASN A 245 -21.10 0.95 -16.41
N ILE A 246 -20.99 2.14 -15.83
CA ILE A 246 -20.94 2.35 -14.37
C ILE A 246 -22.31 2.74 -13.76
N GLN A 247 -23.41 2.64 -14.51
CA GLN A 247 -24.71 3.11 -14.03
C GLN A 247 -25.14 2.37 -12.75
N GLY A 248 -25.44 3.13 -11.68
CA GLY A 248 -25.83 2.57 -10.38
C GLY A 248 -24.68 1.88 -9.63
N LYS A 249 -23.44 2.05 -10.08
CA LYS A 249 -22.25 1.41 -9.51
C LYS A 249 -21.44 2.33 -8.62
N THR A 250 -20.81 1.73 -7.61
CA THR A 250 -19.88 2.39 -6.69
C THR A 250 -18.50 1.83 -6.91
N VAL A 251 -17.56 2.69 -7.29
CA VAL A 251 -16.24 2.29 -7.78
C VAL A 251 -15.15 3.26 -7.35
N MET A 252 -13.94 2.73 -7.21
CA MET A 252 -12.68 3.46 -7.13
C MET A 252 -11.75 2.93 -8.23
N VAL A 253 -11.01 3.83 -8.86
CA VAL A 253 -10.12 3.55 -9.97
C VAL A 253 -8.77 4.19 -9.73
N LEU A 254 -7.71 3.45 -10.05
CA LEU A 254 -6.35 3.96 -10.17
C LEU A 254 -5.83 3.66 -11.58
N ARG A 255 -5.38 4.70 -12.30
CA ARG A 255 -4.80 4.58 -13.64
C ARG A 255 -3.59 5.47 -13.85
#